data_AF-A0A382Y8L5-F1
#
_entry.id   AF-A0A382Y8L5-F1
#
_cell.length_a   1.000
_cell.length_b   1.000
_cell.length_c   1.000
_cell.angle_alpha   90.00
_cell.angle_beta   90.00
_cell.angle_gamma   90.00
#
_symmetry.space_group_name_H-M   'P 1'
#
loop_
_entity.id
_entity.type
_entity.pdbx_description
1 polymer ?
#
loop_
_entity_poly.entity_id
_entity_poly.type
_entity_poly.pdbx_seq_one_letter_code
_entity_poly.pdbx_strand_id
1 'polypeptide(L)'
;MKNNNKHSTTRRKLLKSSLAGTAYASIGFPSILRAESNIKIGIPTLLSGRVAQLGISATNGIKLHIDKFNEAGGFNGRKIELI
;
A
#
# COMPACT_ATOMS: atom_id res chain seq x y z
N MET A 1 2.95 -63.19 3.30
CA MET A 1 4.04 -62.27 2.94
C MET A 1 3.46 -60.87 2.75
N LYS A 2 3.99 -59.88 3.46
CA LYS A 2 3.62 -58.45 3.39
C LYS A 2 3.82 -57.91 1.97
N ASN A 3 2.99 -56.95 1.55
CA ASN A 3 3.47 -55.69 0.96
C ASN A 3 2.37 -54.64 0.90
N ASN A 4 2.34 -53.84 1.96
CA ASN A 4 1.77 -52.50 1.99
C ASN A 4 2.60 -51.61 1.05
N ASN A 5 1.96 -50.75 0.24
CA ASN A 5 2.43 -49.41 -0.16
C ASN A 5 1.80 -48.96 -1.49
N LYS A 6 0.63 -48.31 -1.44
CA LYS A 6 0.17 -47.42 -2.54
C LYS A 6 -0.56 -46.20 -2.00
N HIS A 7 0.09 -45.43 -1.13
CA HIS A 7 -0.32 -44.05 -0.89
C HIS A 7 0.59 -43.10 -1.69
N SER A 8 0.59 -43.25 -3.01
CA SER A 8 1.24 -42.27 -3.89
C SER A 8 0.26 -41.10 -4.08
N THR A 9 0.26 -40.19 -3.11
CA THR A 9 -0.28 -38.85 -3.31
C THR A 9 0.63 -38.13 -4.31
N THR A 10 0.38 -38.37 -5.58
CA THR A 10 1.14 -37.84 -6.71
C THR A 10 1.22 -36.32 -6.59
N ARG A 11 2.44 -35.74 -6.65
CA ARG A 11 2.70 -34.28 -6.65
C ARG A 11 1.78 -33.52 -7.62
N ARG A 12 1.38 -34.17 -8.72
CA ARG A 12 0.41 -33.69 -9.71
C ARG A 12 -1.00 -33.46 -9.15
N LYS A 13 -1.45 -34.27 -8.18
CA LYS A 13 -2.74 -34.09 -7.48
C LYS A 13 -2.69 -32.88 -6.55
N LEU A 14 -1.55 -32.65 -5.89
CA LEU A 14 -1.29 -31.45 -5.09
C LEU A 14 -1.24 -30.17 -5.94
N LEU A 15 -0.59 -30.21 -7.11
CA LEU A 15 -0.57 -29.10 -8.08
C LEU A 15 -1.96 -28.82 -8.69
N LYS A 16 -2.79 -29.86 -8.89
CA LYS A 16 -4.17 -29.69 -9.33
C LYS A 16 -5.07 -29.12 -8.23
N SER A 17 -4.85 -29.50 -6.96
CA SER A 17 -5.58 -28.93 -5.83
C SER A 17 -5.11 -27.51 -5.46
N SER A 18 -3.86 -27.14 -5.74
CA SER A 18 -3.37 -25.78 -5.48
C SER A 18 -4.02 -24.76 -6.40
N LEU A 19 -4.37 -25.11 -7.64
CA LEU A 19 -5.16 -24.26 -8.54
C LEU A 19 -6.56 -23.95 -8.01
N ALA A 20 -7.18 -24.89 -7.28
CA ALA A 20 -8.45 -24.66 -6.59
C ALA A 20 -8.24 -23.81 -5.31
N GLY A 21 -7.12 -24.00 -4.60
CA GLY A 21 -6.79 -23.24 -3.40
C GLY A 21 -6.41 -21.78 -3.66
N THR A 22 -5.81 -21.45 -4.80
CA THR A 22 -5.42 -20.07 -5.15
C THR A 22 -6.62 -19.14 -5.34
N ALA A 23 -7.75 -19.66 -5.84
CA ALA A 23 -8.96 -18.87 -6.02
C ALA A 23 -9.62 -18.48 -4.68
N TYR A 24 -9.51 -19.32 -3.64
CA TYR A 24 -9.99 -19.00 -2.30
C TYR A 24 -9.00 -18.14 -1.50
N ALA A 25 -7.69 -18.33 -1.71
CA ALA A 25 -6.67 -17.51 -1.07
C ALA A 25 -6.74 -16.03 -1.50
N SER A 26 -7.13 -15.72 -2.74
CA SER A 26 -7.29 -14.33 -3.19
C SER A 26 -8.43 -13.57 -2.53
N ILE A 27 -9.39 -14.26 -1.91
CA ILE A 27 -10.55 -13.66 -1.22
C ILE A 27 -10.39 -13.68 0.31
N GLY A 28 -9.47 -14.49 0.83
CA GLY A 28 -9.28 -14.72 2.27
C GLY A 28 -8.20 -13.88 2.95
N PHE A 29 -7.35 -13.16 2.20
CA PHE A 29 -6.40 -12.24 2.81
C PHE A 29 -7.07 -10.89 3.06
N PRO A 30 -7.07 -10.38 4.31
CA PRO A 30 -7.65 -9.07 4.58
C PRO A 30 -6.87 -8.01 3.79
N SER A 31 -7.62 -7.15 3.10
CA SER A 31 -7.13 -5.93 2.44
C SER A 31 -6.32 -5.00 3.36
N ILE A 32 -6.32 -5.26 4.67
CA ILE A 32 -5.53 -4.63 5.74
C ILE A 32 -4.01 -4.69 5.49
N LEU A 33 -3.53 -5.65 4.69
CA LEU A 33 -2.11 -5.75 4.32
C LEU A 33 -1.67 -4.76 3.22
N ARG A 34 -2.60 -3.99 2.64
CA ARG A 34 -2.25 -2.95 1.66
C ARG A 34 -1.92 -1.65 2.38
N ALA A 35 -0.69 -1.16 2.19
CA ALA A 35 -0.33 0.19 2.60
C ALA A 35 -1.24 1.21 1.89
N GLU A 36 -1.55 2.32 2.57
CA GLU A 36 -2.35 3.40 1.99
C GLU A 36 -1.69 3.93 0.70
N SER A 37 -2.53 4.23 -0.29
CA SER A 37 -2.09 4.65 -1.63
C SER A 37 -1.33 5.97 -1.61
N ASN A 38 -1.71 6.90 -0.73
CA ASN A 38 -1.07 8.20 -0.56
C ASN A 38 -0.38 8.30 0.81
N ILE A 39 0.69 9.07 0.86
CA ILE A 39 1.41 9.41 2.08
C ILE A 39 0.82 10.72 2.60
N LYS A 40 0.11 10.65 3.73
CA LYS A 40 -0.51 11.81 4.37
C LYS A 40 0.47 12.50 5.31
N ILE A 41 0.67 13.81 5.11
CA ILE A 41 1.55 14.63 5.94
C ILE A 41 0.76 15.82 6.49
N GLY A 42 0.63 15.86 7.81
CA GLY A 42 -0.01 16.96 8.52
C GLY A 42 0.94 18.14 8.74
N ILE A 43 0.45 19.38 8.54
CA ILE A 43 1.25 20.59 8.80
C ILE A 43 0.57 21.48 9.84
N PRO A 44 0.92 21.35 11.13
CA PRO A 44 0.38 22.21 12.18
C PRO A 44 1.05 23.59 12.10
N THR A 45 0.49 24.49 11.30
CA THR A 45 0.98 25.86 11.14
C THR A 45 -0.10 26.91 11.40
N LEU A 46 0.34 28.16 11.55
CA LEU A 46 -0.51 29.31 11.88
C LEU A 46 -1.24 29.78 10.62
N LEU A 47 -2.43 29.25 10.33
CA LEU A 47 -3.23 29.62 9.16
C LEU A 47 -4.16 30.83 9.42
N SER A 48 -4.18 31.34 10.65
CA SER A 48 -5.00 32.47 11.07
C SER A 48 -4.33 33.32 12.15
N GLY A 49 -4.92 34.47 12.47
CA GLY A 49 -4.39 35.41 13.46
C GLY A 49 -3.29 36.35 12.93
N ARG A 50 -2.63 37.07 13.84
CA ARG A 50 -1.69 38.17 13.49
C ARG A 50 -0.45 37.72 12.70
N VAL A 51 -0.11 36.44 12.77
CA VAL A 51 1.07 35.84 12.11
C VAL A 51 0.69 34.85 11.01
N ALA A 52 -0.56 34.86 10.55
CA ALA A 52 -1.08 33.95 9.54
C ALA A 52 -0.26 33.95 8.24
N GLN A 53 0.25 35.11 7.84
CA GLN A 53 0.99 35.28 6.60
C GLN A 53 2.26 34.40 6.57
N LEU A 54 2.93 34.22 7.72
CA LEU A 54 4.07 33.32 7.83
C LEU A 54 3.65 31.87 7.56
N GLY A 55 2.59 31.41 8.24
CA GLY A 55 2.09 30.05 8.07
C GLY A 55 1.65 29.78 6.63
N ILE A 56 0.83 30.67 6.05
CA ILE A 56 0.36 30.58 4.67
C ILE A 56 1.53 30.52 3.68
N SER A 57 2.55 31.38 3.85
CA SER A 57 3.71 31.39 2.97
C SER A 57 4.50 30.06 3.02
N ALA A 58 4.65 29.48 4.22
CA ALA A 58 5.29 28.18 4.40
C ALA A 58 4.47 27.06 3.75
N THR A 59 3.15 27.01 3.97
CA THR A 59 2.28 25.98 3.38
C THR A 59 2.29 26.05 1.86
N ASN A 60 2.29 27.26 1.28
CA ASN A 60 2.36 27.45 -0.17
C ASN A 60 3.69 26.96 -0.75
N GLY A 61 4.82 27.26 -0.08
CA GLY A 61 6.14 26.77 -0.51
C GLY A 61 6.25 25.25 -0.46
N ILE A 62 5.72 24.64 0.60
CA ILE A 62 5.69 23.18 0.73
C ILE A 62 4.83 22.55 -0.36
N LYS A 63 3.64 23.11 -0.63
CA LYS A 63 2.74 22.63 -1.68
C LYS A 63 3.41 22.67 -3.06
N LEU A 64 4.09 23.78 -3.39
CA LEU A 64 4.82 23.90 -4.66
C LEU A 64 5.88 22.81 -4.85
N HIS A 65 6.58 22.45 -3.78
CA HIS A 65 7.60 21.40 -3.86
C HIS A 65 6.98 20.00 -3.96
N ILE A 66 5.91 19.74 -3.20
CA ILE A 66 5.20 18.47 -3.22
C ILE A 66 4.51 18.22 -4.55
N ASP A 67 3.94 19.25 -5.17
CA ASP A 67 3.33 19.12 -6.50
C ASP A 67 4.38 18.68 -7.52
N LYS A 68 5.56 19.32 -7.54
CA LYS A 68 6.70 18.91 -8.39
C LYS A 68 7.19 17.50 -8.09
N PHE A 69 7.28 17.12 -6.81
CA PHE A 69 7.70 15.79 -6.39
C PHE A 69 6.70 14.70 -6.83
N ASN A 70 5.40 14.98 -6.69
CA ASN A 70 4.33 14.09 -7.12
C ASN A 70 4.27 13.95 -8.64
N GLU A 71 4.54 15.03 -9.39
CA GLU A 71 4.67 15.00 -10.85
C GLU A 71 5.89 14.17 -11.30
N ALA A 72 6.99 14.19 -10.54
CA ALA A 72 8.20 13.40 -10.81
C ALA A 72 8.04 11.89 -10.48
N GLY A 73 6.85 11.45 -10.06
CA GLY A 73 6.57 10.03 -9.77
C GLY A 73 6.43 9.70 -8.28
N GLY A 74 6.53 10.71 -7.40
CA GLY A 74 6.30 10.56 -5.97
C GLY A 74 7.30 9.61 -5.30
N PHE A 75 6.89 9.04 -4.15
CA PHE A 75 7.73 8.12 -3.38
C PHE A 75 7.30 6.68 -3.63
N ASN A 76 8.10 5.91 -4.39
CA ASN A 76 7.76 4.55 -4.82
C ASN A 76 6.37 4.45 -5.48
N GLY A 77 6.00 5.45 -6.29
CA GLY A 77 4.70 5.53 -6.94
C GLY A 77 3.55 6.05 -6.05
N ARG A 78 3.82 6.38 -4.78
CA ARG A 78 2.84 6.98 -3.86
C ARG A 78 2.96 8.50 -3.88
N LYS A 79 1.83 9.19 -3.98
CA LYS A 79 1.77 10.65 -3.90
C LYS A 79 1.74 11.10 -2.44
N ILE A 80 2.35 12.26 -2.18
CA ILE A 80 2.24 12.96 -0.91
C ILE A 80 0.97 13.81 -0.94
N GLU A 81 0.17 13.68 0.11
CA GLU A 81 -1.05 14.45 0.35
C GLU A 81 -0.89 15.29 1.61
N LEU A 82 -1.06 16.61 1.47
CA LEU A 82 -1.02 17.53 2.60
C LEU A 82 -2.37 17.55 3.32
N ILE A 83 -2.34 17.52 4.65
CA ILE A 83 -3.53 17.68 5.52
C ILE A 83 -3.33 18.82 6.49
#